data_AF-A0A2E9V9R6-F1
#
_entry.id   AF-A0A2E9V9R6-F1
#
_cell.length_a   1.000
_cell.length_b   1.000
_cell.length_c   1.000
_cell.angle_alpha   90.00
_cell.angle_beta   90.00
_cell.angle_gamma   90.00
#
_symmetry.space_group_name_H-M   'P 1'
#
loop_
_entity.id
_entity.type
_entity.pdbx_description
1 polymer ?
#
loop_
_entity_poly.entity_id
_entity_poly.type
_entity_poly.pdbx_seq_one_letter_code
_entity_poly.pdbx_strand_id
1 'polypeptide(L)'
;MKNIIRTVKIVAVGTLLSLAAVASAQQPPEVQIETLVAAEGAAAGTTLRVAVRAYLAPGFHVNSNKPLEDFLIPTALILSPPDGIAVAEITYPEAGLLEQQGAEIPLAVFEERFAIGVLLTLANDLPVGTYTVPGTLRYQACDETMCYMPTTAAFEWNLQIWPEVTASGAQDSDVLDGIMFGGENAVVPDSGSDVFDVPAWDTPSVFETDDVVTMLHDFEILGTTGGYLDSEDFLSFVSAAEAGEARLGWFEGRGPLTILVLILLGGLALNLTPCVLPMIPINIAIIGAGARAGSRVRGLLLGSTYGAAMAVVYGALGLIVILTAGTFGTINASPWFNISIALIFVVLALAMFDVITIDFSSLQSKLWIGNNPNGSFLTAFGMGSVAALLAGACVAPVVIQVILFSSDLYASGMNVALLLPFCLGVGMALPWPIAGAGLSFLPKPGMWTVHVKQAFGIFILATAAYYGYVAYGIFENRLVDARQVTSSVEEKLGEGWYGSMQAGLEAAHAENKFVLVDLWATWCKNCLTMDQTTLKDPDVTAELDAYVKIKFQAEDPSSSPAKEVMDRFKSIGLPTYVILRPTNPDGIAASATQ
;
A
#
# COMPACT_ATOMS: atom_id res chain seq x y z
N MET A 1 -0.58 19.26 -37.12
CA MET A 1 -0.52 17.78 -37.24
C MET A 1 0.74 17.14 -36.64
N LYS A 2 1.97 17.51 -37.04
CA LYS A 2 3.20 16.92 -36.47
C LYS A 2 3.35 17.12 -34.95
N ASN A 3 2.98 18.28 -34.40
CA ASN A 3 3.06 18.54 -32.96
C ASN A 3 2.02 17.77 -32.13
N ILE A 4 0.84 17.51 -32.69
CA ILE A 4 -0.23 16.74 -32.03
C ILE A 4 0.11 15.24 -32.01
N ILE A 5 0.64 14.71 -33.12
CA ILE A 5 1.14 13.32 -33.18
C ILE A 5 2.35 13.12 -32.24
N ARG A 6 3.18 14.16 -32.08
CA ARG A 6 4.28 14.15 -31.11
C ARG A 6 3.74 14.17 -29.67
N THR A 7 2.70 14.95 -29.39
CA THR A 7 2.05 15.03 -28.06
C THR A 7 1.34 13.73 -27.69
N VAL A 8 0.59 13.12 -28.61
CA VAL A 8 -0.07 11.82 -28.38
C VAL A 8 0.94 10.67 -28.24
N LYS A 9 2.04 10.70 -28.99
CA LYS A 9 3.14 9.75 -28.79
C LYS A 9 3.87 9.99 -27.47
N ILE A 10 4.09 11.24 -27.07
CA ILE A 10 4.70 11.58 -25.76
C ILE A 10 3.79 11.16 -24.62
N VAL A 11 2.47 11.33 -24.75
CA VAL A 11 1.51 10.89 -23.74
C VAL A 11 1.40 9.37 -23.72
N ALA A 12 1.27 8.68 -24.87
CA ALA A 12 1.16 7.22 -24.91
C ALA A 12 2.46 6.50 -24.54
N VAL A 13 3.62 7.00 -24.98
CA VAL A 13 4.94 6.54 -24.54
C VAL A 13 5.16 6.94 -23.09
N GLY A 14 4.67 8.10 -22.64
CA GLY A 14 4.66 8.52 -21.25
C GLY A 14 3.78 7.64 -20.37
N THR A 15 2.65 7.13 -20.88
CA THR A 15 1.73 6.24 -20.17
C THR A 15 2.28 4.81 -20.11
N LEU A 16 2.94 4.35 -21.18
CA LEU A 16 3.65 3.07 -21.20
C LEU A 16 4.96 3.10 -20.40
N LEU A 17 5.70 4.22 -20.40
CA LEU A 17 6.84 4.42 -19.51
C LEU A 17 6.41 4.63 -18.07
N SER A 18 5.25 5.23 -17.78
CA SER A 18 4.74 5.28 -16.41
C SER A 18 4.27 3.90 -15.95
N LEU A 19 3.66 3.06 -16.80
CA LEU A 19 3.36 1.66 -16.43
C LEU A 19 4.64 0.83 -16.21
N ALA A 20 5.73 1.10 -16.94
CA ALA A 20 7.02 0.42 -16.74
C ALA A 20 7.83 1.02 -15.57
N ALA A 21 7.72 2.32 -15.30
CA ALA A 21 8.38 3.02 -14.19
C ALA A 21 7.66 2.78 -12.85
N VAL A 22 6.37 2.45 -12.85
CA VAL A 22 5.66 1.99 -11.64
C VAL A 22 6.23 0.67 -11.12
N ALA A 23 6.96 -0.09 -11.94
CA ALA A 23 7.69 -1.28 -11.48
C ALA A 23 9.07 -0.96 -10.86
N SER A 24 9.58 0.28 -10.95
CA SER A 24 10.92 0.64 -10.43
C SER A 24 11.02 1.94 -9.62
N ALA A 25 9.95 2.73 -9.50
CA ALA A 25 9.99 4.04 -8.82
C ALA A 25 9.60 3.99 -7.32
N GLN A 26 9.74 2.84 -6.68
CA GLN A 26 9.36 2.65 -5.28
C GLN A 26 10.50 2.08 -4.43
N GLN A 27 11.74 2.39 -4.81
CA GLN A 27 12.87 2.24 -3.90
C GLN A 27 13.34 3.64 -3.48
N PRO A 28 13.50 3.91 -2.17
CA PRO A 28 14.10 5.15 -1.69
C PRO A 28 15.49 5.31 -2.32
N PRO A 29 15.95 6.55 -2.58
CA PRO A 29 17.30 6.77 -3.09
C PRO A 29 18.31 6.19 -2.08
N GLU A 30 19.00 5.12 -2.51
CA GLU A 30 19.95 4.41 -1.66
C GLU A 30 21.24 5.21 -1.57
N VAL A 31 21.62 5.59 -0.34
CA VAL A 31 22.91 6.19 -0.04
C VAL A 31 24.00 5.16 -0.32
N GLN A 32 24.92 5.48 -1.23
CA GLN A 32 26.08 4.65 -1.46
C GLN A 32 27.09 4.92 -0.34
N ILE A 33 27.49 3.86 0.35
CA ILE A 33 28.48 3.93 1.43
C ILE A 33 29.83 3.44 0.93
N GLU A 34 30.85 4.23 1.21
CA GLU A 34 32.25 3.87 1.07
C GLU A 34 32.92 3.91 2.45
N THR A 35 33.51 2.78 2.85
CA THR A 35 34.22 2.63 4.10
C THR A 35 35.69 3.02 3.93
N LEU A 36 36.18 3.94 4.74
CA LEU A 36 37.56 4.43 4.73
C LEU A 36 38.27 4.01 6.01
N VAL A 37 39.54 3.62 5.90
CA VAL A 37 40.38 3.19 7.03
C VAL A 37 41.72 3.91 6.93
N ALA A 38 42.17 4.58 8.00
CA ALA A 38 43.39 5.40 7.97
C ALA A 38 44.67 4.61 7.67
N ALA A 39 44.66 3.30 7.90
CA ALA A 39 45.81 2.43 7.80
C ALA A 39 45.39 1.01 7.34
N GLU A 40 46.17 0.41 6.45
CA GLU A 40 46.06 -1.02 6.07
C GLU A 40 46.12 -1.97 7.29
N GLY A 41 46.78 -1.56 8.38
CA GLY A 41 46.75 -2.28 9.65
C GLY A 41 47.06 -1.42 10.87
N ALA A 42 46.59 -1.85 12.04
CA ALA A 42 46.77 -1.18 13.34
C ALA A 42 47.38 -2.12 14.37
N ALA A 43 48.12 -1.60 15.34
CA ALA A 43 48.66 -2.39 16.45
C ALA A 43 47.68 -2.39 17.63
N ALA A 44 47.67 -3.48 18.41
CA ALA A 44 46.94 -3.55 19.67
C ALA A 44 47.35 -2.39 20.61
N GLY A 45 46.40 -1.82 21.36
CA GLY A 45 46.65 -0.68 22.24
C GLY A 45 46.69 0.70 21.57
N THR A 46 46.41 0.79 20.26
CA THR A 46 46.39 2.06 19.52
C THR A 46 44.98 2.54 19.21
N THR A 47 44.85 3.82 18.85
CA THR A 47 43.61 4.40 18.30
C THR A 47 43.65 4.38 16.78
N LEU A 48 42.63 3.81 16.16
CA LEU A 48 42.47 3.78 14.71
C LEU A 48 41.38 4.75 14.28
N ARG A 49 41.68 5.59 13.28
CA ARG A 49 40.68 6.45 12.63
C ARG A 49 40.08 5.70 11.45
N VAL A 50 38.75 5.63 11.43
CA VAL A 50 37.98 5.12 10.30
C VAL A 50 36.90 6.13 9.94
N ALA A 51 36.35 6.05 8.74
CA ALA A 51 35.24 6.91 8.34
C ALA A 51 34.27 6.17 7.42
N VAL A 52 33.03 6.63 7.44
CA VAL A 52 32.01 6.29 6.44
C VAL A 52 31.79 7.51 5.58
N ARG A 53 32.02 7.37 4.27
CA ARG A 53 31.73 8.38 3.26
C ARG A 53 30.44 8.00 2.55
N ALA A 54 29.43 8.83 2.72
CA ALA A 54 28.11 8.67 2.12
C ALA A 54 28.00 9.52 0.86
N TYR A 55 27.42 8.95 -0.20
CA TYR A 55 27.08 9.65 -1.43
C TYR A 55 25.58 9.63 -1.67
N LEU A 56 25.02 10.82 -1.86
CA LEU A 56 23.65 11.08 -2.22
C LEU A 56 23.56 11.43 -3.71
N ALA A 57 22.45 11.05 -4.34
CA ALA A 57 22.18 11.51 -5.70
C ALA A 57 21.99 13.05 -5.71
N PRO A 58 22.37 13.75 -6.80
CA PRO A 58 22.19 15.20 -6.89
C PRO A 58 20.73 15.62 -6.64
N GLY A 59 20.53 16.66 -5.82
CA GLY A 59 19.21 17.16 -5.44
C GLY A 59 18.58 16.45 -4.22
N PHE A 60 19.27 15.49 -3.62
CA PHE A 60 18.85 14.85 -2.37
C PHE A 60 19.73 15.27 -1.20
N HIS A 61 19.11 15.36 -0.03
CA HIS A 61 19.75 15.63 1.25
C HIS A 61 19.23 14.67 2.32
N VAL A 62 19.96 14.57 3.44
CA VAL A 62 19.51 13.87 4.64
C VAL A 62 19.55 14.83 5.82
N ASN A 63 18.69 14.64 6.82
CA ASN A 63 18.76 15.45 8.04
C ASN A 63 20.10 15.27 8.76
N SER A 64 20.56 16.29 9.47
CA SER A 64 21.76 16.19 10.29
C SER A 64 21.57 15.23 11.47
N ASN A 65 22.64 14.95 12.22
CA ASN A 65 22.57 14.19 13.47
C ASN A 65 21.89 14.97 14.61
N LYS A 66 21.72 16.29 14.45
CA LYS A 66 21.05 17.19 15.40
C LYS A 66 20.10 18.11 14.62
N PRO A 67 18.97 17.59 14.14
CA PRO A 67 18.01 18.41 13.42
C PRO A 67 17.48 19.54 14.32
N LEU A 68 17.06 20.64 13.70
CA LEU A 68 16.58 21.82 14.41
C LEU A 68 15.13 21.70 14.90
N GLU A 69 14.40 20.71 14.39
CA GLU A 69 13.01 20.43 14.78
C GLU A 69 12.85 18.96 15.21
N ASP A 70 12.13 18.73 16.30
CA ASP A 70 12.07 17.44 17.01
C ASP A 70 11.36 16.32 16.23
N PHE A 71 10.63 16.65 15.16
CA PHE A 71 9.95 15.65 14.31
C PHE A 71 10.83 15.13 13.16
N LEU A 72 11.98 15.75 12.93
CA LEU A 72 12.90 15.34 11.87
C LEU A 72 13.71 14.14 12.33
N ILE A 73 13.86 13.16 11.45
CA ILE A 73 14.58 11.92 11.78
C ILE A 73 16.08 12.17 11.61
N PRO A 74 16.89 12.08 12.69
CA PRO A 74 18.31 12.36 12.60
C PRO A 74 19.05 11.26 11.83
N THR A 75 20.09 11.67 11.09
CA THR A 75 21.05 10.70 10.55
C THR A 75 21.90 10.15 11.68
N ALA A 76 21.86 8.84 11.89
CA ALA A 76 22.50 8.16 13.01
C ALA A 76 23.39 7.00 12.54
N LEU A 77 24.64 7.02 12.98
CA LEU A 77 25.59 5.93 12.80
C LEU A 77 25.53 4.98 14.00
N ILE A 78 25.21 3.71 13.74
CA ILE A 78 25.12 2.65 14.74
C ILE A 78 26.24 1.65 14.44
N LEU A 79 27.04 1.32 15.44
CA LEU A 79 28.20 0.43 15.32
C LEU A 79 28.07 -0.72 16.30
N SER A 80 28.47 -1.92 15.88
CA SER A 80 28.52 -3.11 16.73
C SER A 80 29.93 -3.69 16.71
N PRO A 81 30.91 -3.04 17.37
CA PRO A 81 32.29 -3.50 17.35
C PRO A 81 32.45 -4.83 18.10
N PRO A 82 33.36 -5.71 17.66
CA PRO A 82 33.64 -6.98 18.32
C PRO A 82 34.43 -6.76 19.63
N ASP A 83 34.45 -7.78 20.49
CA ASP A 83 35.16 -7.76 21.77
C ASP A 83 36.63 -7.30 21.61
N GLY A 84 37.02 -6.31 22.42
CA GLY A 84 38.35 -5.71 22.39
C GLY A 84 38.52 -4.54 21.42
N ILE A 85 37.46 -4.12 20.71
CA ILE A 85 37.39 -2.87 19.94
C ILE A 85 36.28 -2.02 20.53
N ALA A 86 36.57 -0.78 20.92
CA ALA A 86 35.59 0.16 21.43
C ALA A 86 35.51 1.43 20.57
N VAL A 87 34.33 2.05 20.53
CA VAL A 87 34.13 3.34 19.85
C VAL A 87 34.40 4.44 20.85
N ALA A 88 35.47 5.19 20.65
CA ALA A 88 35.83 6.32 21.51
C ALA A 88 35.09 7.60 21.10
N GLU A 89 34.85 7.79 19.80
CA GLU A 89 34.23 9.01 19.29
C GLU A 89 33.57 8.76 17.93
N ILE A 90 32.43 9.40 17.68
CA ILE A 90 31.81 9.54 16.36
C ILE A 90 31.72 11.04 16.03
N THR A 91 32.37 11.46 14.95
CA THR A 91 32.43 12.86 14.52
C THR A 91 31.58 13.06 13.28
N TYR A 92 30.52 13.85 13.40
CA TYR A 92 29.68 14.23 12.25
C TYR A 92 30.23 15.49 11.56
N PRO A 93 29.98 15.67 10.25
CA PRO A 93 30.34 16.89 9.56
C PRO A 93 29.48 18.07 10.03
N GLU A 94 29.91 19.29 9.72
CA GLU A 94 29.10 20.49 9.96
C GLU A 94 27.85 20.45 9.06
N ALA A 95 26.67 20.67 9.65
CA ALA A 95 25.42 20.64 8.91
C ALA A 95 25.23 21.91 8.07
N GLY A 96 24.81 21.75 6.82
CA GLY A 96 24.32 22.86 6.00
C GLY A 96 22.94 23.30 6.46
N LEU A 97 22.63 24.59 6.31
CA LEU A 97 21.28 25.12 6.54
C LEU A 97 20.56 25.26 5.20
N LEU A 98 19.51 24.46 4.99
CA LEU A 98 18.72 24.43 3.78
C LEU A 98 17.35 25.09 4.01
N GLU A 99 17.03 26.11 3.23
CA GLU A 99 15.70 26.72 3.24
C GLU A 99 14.73 25.88 2.39
N GLN A 100 13.88 25.09 3.05
CA GLN A 100 12.87 24.28 2.36
C GLN A 100 11.55 25.02 2.22
N GLN A 101 10.91 24.90 1.05
CA GLN A 101 9.58 25.45 0.78
C GLN A 101 8.56 24.81 1.75
N GLY A 102 8.06 25.61 2.70
CA GLY A 102 7.06 25.17 3.68
C GLY A 102 7.59 24.91 5.10
N ALA A 103 8.90 25.04 5.34
CA ALA A 103 9.47 25.04 6.68
C ALA A 103 9.62 26.48 7.20
N GLU A 104 9.24 26.75 8.45
CA GLU A 104 9.39 28.07 9.08
C GLU A 104 10.84 28.33 9.54
N ILE A 105 11.61 27.26 9.76
CA ILE A 105 13.00 27.27 10.21
C ILE A 105 13.85 26.54 9.15
N PRO A 106 15.07 27.01 8.81
CA PRO A 106 15.95 26.28 7.91
C PRO A 106 16.28 24.89 8.47
N LEU A 107 16.34 23.89 7.59
CA LEU A 107 16.67 22.52 7.96
C LEU A 107 18.19 22.36 8.09
N ALA A 108 18.64 21.70 9.16
CA ALA A 108 20.03 21.27 9.27
C ALA A 108 20.22 19.94 8.54
N VAL A 109 20.99 19.93 7.44
CA VAL A 109 21.07 18.80 6.50
C VAL A 109 22.50 18.47 6.08
N PHE A 110 22.70 17.26 5.55
CA PHE A 110 23.88 16.85 4.80
C PHE A 110 23.49 16.63 3.33
N GLU A 111 24.24 17.24 2.42
CA GLU A 111 23.96 17.25 0.98
C GLU A 111 25.07 16.55 0.19
N GLU A 112 24.70 15.94 -0.95
CA GLU A 112 25.56 15.34 -1.99
C GLU A 112 26.60 14.31 -1.52
N ARG A 113 27.53 14.72 -0.68
CA ARG A 113 28.61 13.90 -0.15
C ARG A 113 29.00 14.38 1.24
N PHE A 114 28.97 13.48 2.21
CA PHE A 114 29.39 13.78 3.57
C PHE A 114 30.17 12.60 4.16
N ALA A 115 31.03 12.87 5.14
CA ALA A 115 31.84 11.86 5.79
C ALA A 115 31.65 11.93 7.30
N ILE A 116 31.38 10.78 7.92
CA ILE A 116 31.28 10.62 9.37
C ILE A 116 32.54 9.89 9.82
N GLY A 117 33.33 10.52 10.69
CA GLY A 117 34.53 9.93 11.26
C GLY A 117 34.22 9.13 12.51
N VAL A 118 35.00 8.09 12.75
CA VAL A 118 34.93 7.26 13.95
C VAL A 118 36.33 7.00 14.47
N LEU A 119 36.52 7.18 15.77
CA LEU A 119 37.75 6.87 16.47
C LEU A 119 37.55 5.57 17.24
N LEU A 120 38.27 4.52 16.84
CA LEU A 120 38.23 3.21 17.47
C LEU A 120 39.43 3.04 18.41
N THR A 121 39.20 2.57 19.62
CA THR A 121 40.24 2.17 20.58
C THR A 121 40.40 0.65 20.56
N LEU A 122 41.64 0.20 20.35
CA LEU A 122 41.99 -1.22 20.30
C LEU A 122 42.56 -1.65 21.64
N ALA A 123 42.06 -2.74 22.22
CA ALA A 123 42.57 -3.28 23.48
C ALA A 123 44.05 -3.70 23.35
N ASN A 124 44.79 -3.64 24.46
CA ASN A 124 46.23 -3.97 24.48
C ASN A 124 46.52 -5.46 24.27
N ASP A 125 45.55 -6.32 24.58
CA ASP A 125 45.62 -7.78 24.51
C ASP A 125 44.91 -8.36 23.29
N LEU A 126 44.51 -7.51 22.33
CA LEU A 126 43.80 -7.92 21.13
C LEU A 126 44.67 -8.86 20.25
N PRO A 127 44.22 -10.11 19.96
CA PRO A 127 44.98 -11.04 19.12
C PRO A 127 45.21 -10.52 17.70
N VAL A 128 46.36 -10.87 17.10
CA VAL A 128 46.66 -10.59 15.69
C VAL A 128 45.66 -11.32 14.79
N GLY A 129 45.01 -10.59 13.89
CA GLY A 129 43.97 -11.15 13.03
C GLY A 129 43.20 -10.07 12.27
N THR A 130 42.22 -10.51 11.48
CA THR A 130 41.26 -9.62 10.80
C THR A 130 39.99 -9.55 11.64
N TYR A 131 39.56 -8.34 11.98
CA TYR A 131 38.34 -8.07 12.71
C TYR A 131 37.38 -7.31 11.82
N THR A 132 36.12 -7.72 11.83
CA THR A 132 35.06 -7.03 11.12
C THR A 132 34.27 -6.19 12.12
N VAL A 133 34.15 -4.89 11.84
CA VAL A 133 33.33 -3.96 12.61
C VAL A 133 32.09 -3.65 11.76
N PRO A 134 30.97 -4.34 11.99
CA PRO A 134 29.72 -4.02 11.32
C PRO A 134 29.16 -2.69 11.81
N GLY A 135 28.57 -1.95 10.89
CA GLY A 135 27.88 -0.70 11.17
C GLY A 135 26.66 -0.51 10.27
N THR A 136 25.73 0.30 10.73
CA THR A 136 24.56 0.71 9.97
C THR A 136 24.40 2.22 10.05
N LEU A 137 24.16 2.85 8.91
CA LEU A 137 23.80 4.26 8.82
C LEU A 137 22.29 4.35 8.64
N ARG A 138 21.57 4.80 9.66
CA ARG A 138 20.14 5.11 9.58
C ARG A 138 19.99 6.54 9.08
N TYR A 139 19.22 6.74 8.01
CA TYR A 139 18.98 8.05 7.43
C TYR A 139 17.57 8.17 6.85
N GLN A 140 17.13 9.41 6.67
CA GLN A 140 15.95 9.75 5.89
C GLN A 140 16.38 10.68 4.76
N ALA A 141 16.23 10.22 3.52
CA ALA A 141 16.50 11.05 2.35
C ALA A 141 15.29 11.95 2.05
N CYS A 142 15.56 13.19 1.66
CA CYS A 142 14.59 14.19 1.26
C CYS A 142 15.07 14.88 -0.03
N ASP A 143 14.12 15.32 -0.86
CA ASP A 143 14.37 16.24 -1.97
C ASP A 143 13.77 17.63 -1.65
N GLU A 144 13.77 18.55 -2.61
CA GLU A 144 13.21 19.91 -2.42
C GLU A 144 11.72 19.93 -2.06
N THR A 145 10.99 18.83 -2.25
CA THR A 145 9.54 18.76 -2.20
C THR A 145 8.97 17.69 -1.24
N MET A 146 9.75 16.66 -0.90
CA MET A 146 9.29 15.55 -0.08
C MET A 146 10.42 14.75 0.60
N CYS A 147 10.11 14.15 1.74
CA CYS A 147 10.95 13.17 2.42
C CYS A 147 10.44 11.74 2.18
N TYR A 148 11.38 10.80 2.07
CA TYR A 148 11.12 9.39 1.82
C TYR A 148 11.07 8.59 3.13
N MET A 149 10.69 7.31 3.05
CA MET A 149 10.70 6.42 4.21
C MET A 149 12.14 6.25 4.74
N PRO A 150 12.36 6.29 6.07
CA PRO A 150 13.66 6.03 6.67
C PRO A 150 14.20 4.67 6.26
N THR A 151 15.50 4.60 6.04
CA THR A 151 16.17 3.36 5.66
C THR A 151 17.53 3.28 6.31
N THR A 152 18.10 2.08 6.32
CA THR A 152 19.42 1.80 6.89
C THR A 152 20.32 1.25 5.82
N ALA A 153 21.49 1.86 5.65
CA ALA A 153 22.55 1.31 4.81
C ALA A 153 23.58 0.60 5.70
N ALA A 154 23.72 -0.71 5.52
CA ALA A 154 24.70 -1.52 6.24
C ALA A 154 26.07 -1.42 5.57
N PHE A 155 27.13 -1.45 6.37
CA PHE A 155 28.51 -1.48 5.92
C PHE A 155 29.37 -2.23 6.93
N GLU A 156 30.56 -2.65 6.52
CA GLU A 156 31.50 -3.36 7.37
C GLU A 156 32.91 -2.83 7.15
N TRP A 157 33.60 -2.49 8.23
CA TRP A 157 35.05 -2.26 8.16
C TRP A 157 35.79 -3.55 8.42
N ASN A 158 36.75 -3.88 7.56
CA ASN A 158 37.68 -4.97 7.79
C ASN A 158 39.01 -4.40 8.29
N LEU A 159 39.29 -4.60 9.56
CA LEU A 159 40.46 -4.07 10.26
C LEU A 159 41.50 -5.18 10.40
N GLN A 160 42.73 -4.91 9.97
CA GLN A 160 43.83 -5.84 10.16
C GLN A 160 44.68 -5.43 11.36
N ILE A 161 44.82 -6.33 12.33
CA ILE A 161 45.61 -6.09 13.55
C ILE A 161 46.95 -6.79 13.44
N TRP A 162 48.05 -6.05 13.61
CA TRP A 162 49.42 -6.54 13.49
C TRP A 162 50.18 -6.53 14.83
N PRO A 163 51.19 -7.41 15.01
CA PRO A 163 51.92 -7.54 16.26
C PRO A 163 52.86 -6.37 16.58
N GLU A 164 53.20 -5.51 15.61
CA GLU A 164 54.11 -4.37 15.80
C GLU A 164 53.69 -3.21 14.88
N VAL A 165 53.93 -1.95 15.31
CA VAL A 165 53.62 -0.73 14.52
C VAL A 165 54.61 -0.63 13.35
N THR A 166 54.48 -1.49 12.34
CA THR A 166 55.06 -1.22 11.03
C THR A 166 54.27 -0.05 10.46
N ALA A 167 54.96 1.06 10.15
CA ALA A 167 54.36 2.26 9.56
C ALA A 167 53.50 1.86 8.36
N SER A 168 52.19 1.72 8.60
CA SER A 168 51.22 1.35 7.60
C SER A 168 51.07 2.53 6.66
N GLY A 169 51.05 2.27 5.35
CA GLY A 169 50.78 3.31 4.37
C GLY A 169 49.49 4.03 4.76
N ALA A 170 49.53 5.36 4.82
CA ALA A 170 48.34 6.16 5.05
C ALA A 170 47.37 5.87 3.91
N GLN A 171 46.20 5.34 4.25
CA GLN A 171 45.13 5.03 3.31
C GLN A 171 43.99 6.02 3.56
N ASP A 172 43.42 6.56 2.49
CA ASP A 172 42.30 7.51 2.54
C ASP A 172 42.53 8.78 3.39
N SER A 173 43.80 9.18 3.59
CA SER A 173 44.21 10.34 4.41
C SER A 173 43.53 11.63 4.00
N ASP A 174 43.25 11.81 2.71
CA ASP A 174 42.69 13.04 2.14
C ASP A 174 41.32 13.40 2.73
N VAL A 175 40.53 12.40 3.17
CA VAL A 175 39.22 12.61 3.81
C VAL A 175 39.32 12.56 5.32
N LEU A 176 40.15 11.66 5.85
CA LEU A 176 40.30 11.46 7.29
C LEU A 176 41.02 12.64 7.97
N ASP A 177 41.92 13.32 7.28
CA ASP A 177 42.58 14.53 7.78
C ASP A 177 41.66 15.76 7.75
N GLY A 178 40.59 15.73 6.95
CA GLY A 178 39.56 16.76 6.88
C GLY A 178 38.49 16.64 7.99
N ILE A 179 38.46 15.54 8.73
CA ILE A 179 37.51 15.32 9.82
C ILE A 179 38.10 15.83 11.15
N MET A 180 37.39 16.76 11.79
CA MET A 180 37.81 17.39 13.04
C MET A 180 37.43 16.54 14.27
N PHE A 181 38.16 15.45 14.48
CA PHE A 181 38.05 14.64 15.70
C PHE A 181 38.31 15.49 16.97
N GLY A 182 37.49 15.33 18.00
CA GLY A 182 37.53 16.08 19.25
C GLY A 182 36.91 17.49 19.20
N GLY A 183 36.17 17.83 18.13
CA GLY A 183 35.47 19.11 17.96
C GLY A 183 34.04 19.14 18.53
N GLU A 184 33.30 20.24 18.33
CA GLU A 184 31.93 20.42 18.85
C GLU A 184 30.89 19.42 18.27
N ASN A 185 31.20 18.84 17.10
CA ASN A 185 30.38 17.82 16.43
C ASN A 185 30.78 16.38 16.79
N ALA A 186 31.73 16.22 17.71
CA ALA A 186 32.11 14.94 18.28
C ALA A 186 31.03 14.45 19.25
N VAL A 187 30.60 13.21 19.10
CA VAL A 187 29.78 12.50 20.06
C VAL A 187 30.60 11.36 20.64
N VAL A 188 30.83 11.40 21.96
CA VAL A 188 31.45 10.32 22.70
C VAL A 188 30.34 9.34 23.08
N PRO A 189 30.36 8.09 22.60
CA PRO A 189 29.44 7.07 23.10
C PRO A 189 29.81 6.80 24.56
N ASP A 190 28.84 6.92 25.49
CA ASP A 190 29.13 6.66 26.91
C ASP A 190 29.59 5.20 27.06
N SER A 191 30.66 4.97 27.81
CA SER A 191 31.35 3.67 27.94
C SER A 191 30.59 2.64 28.79
N GLY A 192 29.29 2.51 28.56
CA GLY A 192 28.39 1.62 29.29
C GLY A 192 26.91 2.00 29.23
N SER A 193 26.48 2.94 28.38
CA SER A 193 25.07 3.19 28.14
C SER A 193 24.75 2.92 26.67
N ASP A 194 23.58 2.35 26.46
CA ASP A 194 22.98 2.09 25.18
C ASP A 194 23.16 3.27 24.21
N VAL A 195 23.43 2.88 22.96
CA VAL A 195 23.21 3.63 21.73
C VAL A 195 22.33 4.86 21.97
N PHE A 196 22.83 6.06 21.65
CA PHE A 196 22.11 7.34 21.55
C PHE A 196 20.67 7.28 22.06
N ASP A 197 20.33 8.03 23.12
CA ASP A 197 18.96 8.33 23.56
C ASP A 197 18.14 8.91 22.38
N VAL A 198 17.70 8.00 21.53
CA VAL A 198 16.48 8.04 20.76
C VAL A 198 15.39 8.12 21.83
N PRO A 199 14.45 9.09 21.79
CA PRO A 199 13.31 9.08 22.70
C PRO A 199 12.75 7.66 22.70
N ALA A 200 12.71 7.01 23.87
CA ALA A 200 12.50 5.57 23.98
C ALA A 200 11.31 5.09 23.13
N TRP A 201 11.61 4.65 21.90
CA TRP A 201 10.72 3.91 21.02
C TRP A 201 10.92 2.40 21.24
N ASP A 202 11.91 2.04 22.06
CA ASP A 202 12.08 0.75 22.72
C ASP A 202 11.36 0.73 24.08
N THR A 203 10.07 1.05 24.08
CA THR A 203 9.21 0.09 24.76
C THR A 203 8.77 -0.88 23.67
N PRO A 204 9.45 -2.03 23.50
CA PRO A 204 8.68 -3.19 23.06
C PRO A 204 7.42 -3.21 23.91
N SER A 205 6.26 -3.46 23.29
CA SER A 205 5.14 -4.03 24.04
C SER A 205 5.74 -5.06 24.98
N VAL A 206 5.59 -4.82 26.27
CA VAL A 206 6.24 -5.54 27.38
C VAL A 206 6.39 -7.01 27.00
N PHE A 207 7.61 -7.42 26.64
CA PHE A 207 8.02 -8.80 26.29
C PHE A 207 6.91 -9.67 25.68
N GLU A 208 6.44 -9.40 24.47
CA GLU A 208 5.68 -10.42 23.76
C GLU A 208 6.63 -11.47 23.16
N THR A 209 6.72 -12.61 23.86
CA THR A 209 7.43 -13.79 23.39
C THR A 209 6.59 -14.53 22.33
N ASP A 210 7.18 -15.51 21.63
CA ASP A 210 6.48 -16.48 20.75
C ASP A 210 5.22 -17.12 21.40
N ASP A 211 5.01 -16.93 22.71
CA ASP A 211 3.92 -17.46 23.52
C ASP A 211 2.55 -16.79 23.29
N VAL A 212 2.49 -15.57 22.73
CA VAL A 212 1.19 -14.87 22.55
C VAL A 212 0.28 -15.58 21.53
N VAL A 213 0.87 -16.11 20.44
CA VAL A 213 0.13 -16.86 19.43
C VAL A 213 -0.39 -18.18 19.99
N THR A 214 0.34 -18.81 20.91
CA THR A 214 -0.12 -20.01 21.62
C THR A 214 -1.23 -19.69 22.62
N MET A 215 -1.15 -18.58 23.35
CA MET A 215 -2.23 -18.13 24.24
C MET A 215 -3.54 -17.86 23.48
N LEU A 216 -3.47 -17.33 22.25
CA LEU A 216 -4.63 -17.13 21.39
C LEU A 216 -5.34 -18.43 20.97
N HIS A 217 -4.75 -19.60 21.19
CA HIS A 217 -5.45 -20.88 20.99
C HIS A 217 -6.51 -21.16 22.07
N ASP A 218 -6.35 -20.57 23.25
CA ASP A 218 -7.32 -20.69 24.35
C ASP A 218 -8.47 -19.69 24.20
N PHE A 219 -8.60 -19.01 23.05
CA PHE A 219 -9.65 -18.04 22.77
C PHE A 219 -10.38 -18.35 21.45
N GLU A 220 -11.71 -18.24 21.49
CA GLU A 220 -12.58 -18.29 20.32
C GLU A 220 -12.71 -16.88 19.71
N ILE A 221 -12.46 -16.76 18.41
CA ILE A 221 -12.65 -15.49 17.68
C ILE A 221 -14.12 -15.39 17.26
N LEU A 222 -14.85 -14.43 17.83
CA LEU A 222 -16.28 -14.22 17.56
C LEU A 222 -16.52 -13.31 16.34
N GLY A 223 -15.62 -12.37 16.08
CA GLY A 223 -15.71 -11.48 14.93
C GLY A 223 -14.46 -10.64 14.73
N THR A 224 -14.15 -10.35 13.46
CA THR A 224 -13.09 -9.43 13.03
C THR A 224 -13.71 -8.37 12.12
N THR A 225 -13.40 -7.11 12.36
CA THR A 225 -13.72 -6.00 11.45
C THR A 225 -12.51 -5.07 11.33
N GLY A 226 -12.41 -4.29 10.25
CA GLY A 226 -11.29 -3.38 10.04
C GLY A 226 -11.70 -2.06 9.38
N GLY A 227 -10.85 -1.06 9.55
CA GLY A 227 -11.11 0.32 9.11
C GLY A 227 -11.91 1.14 10.14
N TYR A 228 -12.19 2.39 9.77
CA TYR A 228 -13.01 3.29 10.59
C TYR A 228 -14.48 2.83 10.64
N LEU A 229 -15.08 2.87 11.83
CA LEU A 229 -16.47 2.58 12.12
C LEU A 229 -17.03 3.71 12.97
N ASP A 230 -18.21 4.23 12.66
CA ASP A 230 -18.89 5.14 13.60
C ASP A 230 -19.47 4.36 14.80
N SER A 231 -20.02 5.08 15.79
CA SER A 231 -20.56 4.49 17.02
C SER A 231 -21.66 3.46 16.75
N GLU A 232 -22.56 3.72 15.79
CA GLU A 232 -23.66 2.80 15.45
C GLU A 232 -23.14 1.53 14.79
N ASP A 233 -22.27 1.67 13.80
CA ASP A 233 -21.66 0.54 13.10
C ASP A 233 -20.78 -0.30 14.04
N PHE A 234 -20.08 0.33 14.98
CA PHE A 234 -19.25 -0.36 15.97
C PHE A 234 -20.11 -1.17 16.97
N LEU A 235 -21.17 -0.59 17.52
CA LEU A 235 -22.11 -1.31 18.41
C LEU A 235 -22.82 -2.46 17.68
N SER A 236 -23.15 -2.27 16.39
CA SER A 236 -23.71 -3.35 15.58
C SER A 236 -22.73 -4.51 15.39
N PHE A 237 -21.43 -4.22 15.27
CA PHE A 237 -20.39 -5.24 15.19
C PHE A 237 -20.24 -5.99 16.52
N VAL A 238 -20.22 -5.27 17.64
CA VAL A 238 -20.12 -5.86 18.99
C VAL A 238 -21.28 -6.82 19.23
N SER A 239 -22.51 -6.35 19.07
CA SER A 239 -23.72 -7.17 19.26
C SER A 239 -23.80 -8.37 18.31
N ALA A 240 -23.40 -8.22 17.04
CA ALA A 240 -23.37 -9.33 16.09
C ALA A 240 -22.33 -10.40 16.45
N ALA A 241 -21.14 -9.98 16.92
CA ALA A 241 -20.10 -10.90 17.38
C ALA A 241 -20.55 -11.66 18.62
N GLU A 242 -21.22 -11.00 19.57
CA GLU A 242 -21.77 -11.66 20.76
C GLU A 242 -22.87 -12.67 20.42
N ALA A 243 -23.76 -12.32 19.49
CA ALA A 243 -24.86 -13.16 19.03
C ALA A 243 -24.41 -14.34 18.15
N GLY A 244 -23.17 -14.33 17.65
CA GLY A 244 -22.65 -15.35 16.74
C GLY A 244 -23.20 -15.25 15.31
N GLU A 245 -23.71 -14.09 14.92
CA GLU A 245 -24.27 -13.85 13.59
C GLU A 245 -23.20 -13.23 12.67
N ALA A 246 -22.63 -14.02 11.77
CA ALA A 246 -21.73 -13.49 10.74
C ALA A 246 -22.47 -12.48 9.85
N ARG A 247 -21.86 -11.30 9.64
CA ARG A 247 -22.41 -10.16 8.89
C ARG A 247 -22.95 -10.61 7.52
N LEU A 248 -24.28 -10.72 7.40
CA LEU A 248 -24.96 -11.22 6.20
C LEU A 248 -24.86 -10.23 5.04
N GLY A 249 -24.20 -10.63 3.95
CA GLY A 249 -24.17 -9.84 2.71
C GLY A 249 -25.50 -9.87 1.95
N TRP A 250 -25.69 -8.94 0.99
CA TRP A 250 -26.90 -8.82 0.13
C TRP A 250 -27.26 -10.10 -0.67
N PHE A 251 -26.35 -11.08 -0.70
CA PHE A 251 -26.45 -12.35 -1.41
C PHE A 251 -26.70 -13.55 -0.49
N GLU A 252 -26.54 -13.41 0.83
CA GLU A 252 -26.70 -14.51 1.79
C GLU A 252 -28.18 -14.86 1.99
N GLY A 253 -28.51 -16.17 2.05
CA GLY A 253 -29.88 -16.67 2.24
C GLY A 253 -30.76 -16.75 0.98
N ARG A 254 -30.26 -16.34 -0.19
CA ARG A 254 -30.95 -16.51 -1.48
C ARG A 254 -30.51 -17.79 -2.19
N GLY A 255 -31.44 -18.47 -2.86
CA GLY A 255 -31.12 -19.70 -3.61
C GLY A 255 -30.08 -19.47 -4.73
N PRO A 256 -29.31 -20.50 -5.12
CA PRO A 256 -28.23 -20.38 -6.11
C PRO A 256 -28.71 -19.84 -7.48
N LEU A 257 -29.96 -20.14 -7.84
CA LEU A 257 -30.59 -19.65 -9.07
C LEU A 257 -30.89 -18.14 -9.00
N THR A 258 -31.31 -17.65 -7.83
CA THR A 258 -31.54 -16.21 -7.60
C THR A 258 -30.24 -15.42 -7.66
N ILE A 259 -29.16 -15.96 -7.11
CA ILE A 259 -27.82 -15.36 -7.17
C ILE A 259 -27.33 -15.27 -8.62
N LEU A 260 -27.47 -16.35 -9.40
CA LEU A 260 -27.11 -16.35 -10.83
C LEU A 260 -27.87 -15.28 -11.62
N VAL A 261 -29.19 -15.16 -11.39
CA VAL A 261 -30.02 -14.14 -12.04
C VAL A 261 -29.59 -12.73 -11.65
N LEU A 262 -29.30 -12.49 -10.37
CA LEU A 262 -28.83 -11.18 -9.89
C LEU A 262 -27.48 -10.80 -10.51
N ILE A 263 -26.55 -11.74 -10.63
CA ILE A 263 -25.25 -11.51 -11.29
C ILE A 263 -25.43 -11.21 -12.78
N LEU A 264 -26.30 -11.96 -13.47
CA LEU A 264 -26.60 -11.71 -14.88
C LEU A 264 -27.25 -10.33 -15.09
N LEU A 265 -28.19 -9.96 -14.22
CA LEU A 265 -28.84 -8.64 -14.23
C LEU A 265 -27.85 -7.52 -13.88
N GLY A 266 -26.94 -7.75 -12.93
CA GLY A 266 -25.85 -6.84 -12.61
C GLY A 266 -24.95 -6.60 -13.82
N GLY A 267 -24.54 -7.68 -14.50
CA GLY A 267 -23.79 -7.62 -15.76
C GLY A 267 -24.50 -6.81 -16.85
N LEU A 268 -25.81 -7.02 -17.00
CA LEU A 268 -26.61 -6.25 -17.94
C LEU A 268 -26.67 -4.76 -17.57
N ALA A 269 -26.89 -4.47 -16.29
CA ALA A 269 -26.96 -3.10 -15.75
C ALA A 269 -25.64 -2.34 -15.93
N LEU A 270 -24.49 -3.03 -15.93
CA LEU A 270 -23.19 -2.42 -16.16
C LEU A 270 -23.03 -1.79 -17.56
N ASN A 271 -23.87 -2.13 -18.54
CA ASN A 271 -23.90 -1.43 -19.83
C ASN A 271 -24.46 -0.01 -19.74
N LEU A 272 -25.16 0.35 -18.66
CA LEU A 272 -25.64 1.71 -18.38
C LEU A 272 -24.56 2.57 -17.69
N THR A 273 -23.35 2.03 -17.48
CA THR A 273 -22.26 2.80 -16.88
C THR A 273 -21.74 3.87 -17.83
N PRO A 274 -21.26 5.00 -17.28
CA PRO A 274 -20.79 6.14 -18.07
C PRO A 274 -19.61 5.82 -19.00
N CYS A 275 -18.91 4.69 -18.79
CA CYS A 275 -17.72 4.32 -19.56
C CYS A 275 -18.03 3.42 -20.76
N VAL A 276 -19.17 2.74 -20.75
CA VAL A 276 -19.59 1.84 -21.84
C VAL A 276 -20.47 2.58 -22.86
N LEU A 277 -21.35 3.46 -22.37
CA LEU A 277 -22.26 4.27 -23.20
C LEU A 277 -21.54 5.09 -24.30
N PRO A 278 -20.39 5.76 -24.06
CA PRO A 278 -19.64 6.50 -25.07
C PRO A 278 -19.10 5.64 -26.22
N MET A 279 -18.87 4.35 -25.99
CA MET A 279 -18.34 3.42 -26.99
C MET A 279 -19.42 2.83 -27.89
N ILE A 280 -20.70 2.97 -27.54
CA ILE A 280 -21.83 2.44 -28.33
C ILE A 280 -21.80 2.89 -29.80
N PRO A 281 -21.56 4.17 -30.15
CA PRO A 281 -21.51 4.59 -31.55
C PRO A 281 -20.37 3.93 -32.34
N ILE A 282 -19.20 3.75 -31.71
CA ILE A 282 -18.03 3.09 -32.31
C ILE A 282 -18.32 1.60 -32.50
N ASN A 283 -18.84 0.94 -31.47
CA ASN A 283 -19.21 -0.47 -31.50
C ASN A 283 -20.30 -0.74 -32.55
N ILE A 284 -21.30 0.12 -32.66
CA ILE A 284 -22.34 0.01 -33.70
C ILE A 284 -21.78 0.31 -35.09
N ALA A 285 -20.80 1.22 -35.23
CA ALA A 285 -20.16 1.46 -36.52
C ALA A 285 -19.42 0.20 -37.02
N ILE A 286 -18.79 -0.55 -36.11
CA ILE A 286 -18.02 -1.76 -36.42
C ILE A 286 -18.92 -2.98 -36.61
N ILE A 287 -19.84 -3.22 -35.67
CA ILE A 287 -20.75 -4.37 -35.69
C ILE A 287 -21.84 -4.15 -36.76
N GLY A 288 -22.34 -2.93 -36.88
CA GLY A 288 -23.34 -2.53 -37.88
C GLY A 288 -22.81 -2.45 -39.31
N ALA A 289 -21.49 -2.46 -39.53
CA ALA A 289 -20.90 -2.65 -40.85
C ALA A 289 -21.29 -4.01 -41.46
N GLY A 290 -21.45 -5.06 -40.62
CA GLY A 290 -21.93 -6.38 -41.05
C GLY A 290 -23.41 -6.41 -41.42
N ALA A 291 -24.26 -5.65 -40.71
CA ALA A 291 -25.68 -5.51 -41.02
C ALA A 291 -25.93 -4.64 -42.27
N ARG A 292 -25.12 -3.59 -42.47
CA ARG A 292 -25.13 -2.76 -43.70
C ARG A 292 -24.67 -3.52 -44.94
N ALA A 293 -23.85 -4.57 -44.77
CA ALA A 293 -23.39 -5.45 -45.84
C ALA A 293 -24.39 -6.58 -46.21
N GLY A 294 -25.63 -6.54 -45.69
CA GLY A 294 -26.75 -7.35 -46.20
C GLY A 294 -27.06 -8.67 -45.47
N SER A 295 -26.33 -9.04 -44.41
CA SER A 295 -26.64 -10.26 -43.64
C SER A 295 -26.77 -9.98 -42.14
N ARG A 296 -28.00 -10.07 -41.61
CA ARG A 296 -28.30 -9.97 -40.17
C ARG A 296 -27.55 -11.02 -39.35
N VAL A 297 -27.31 -12.21 -39.93
CA VAL A 297 -26.54 -13.30 -39.32
C VAL A 297 -25.08 -12.91 -39.12
N ARG A 298 -24.49 -12.19 -40.09
CA ARG A 298 -23.10 -11.72 -39.97
C ARG A 298 -22.96 -10.64 -38.90
N GLY A 299 -23.93 -9.73 -38.78
CA GLY A 299 -23.98 -8.76 -37.70
C GLY A 299 -24.14 -9.40 -36.31
N LEU A 300 -25.00 -10.41 -36.19
CA LEU A 300 -25.16 -11.21 -34.97
C LEU A 300 -23.84 -11.91 -34.58
N LEU A 301 -23.17 -12.57 -35.53
CA LEU A 301 -21.90 -13.25 -35.28
C LEU A 301 -20.80 -12.29 -34.85
N LEU A 302 -20.68 -11.12 -35.49
CA LEU A 302 -19.71 -10.08 -35.11
C LEU A 302 -19.99 -9.55 -33.68
N GLY A 303 -21.26 -9.29 -33.36
CA GLY A 303 -21.68 -8.89 -32.02
C GLY A 303 -21.40 -9.96 -30.96
N SER A 304 -21.63 -11.25 -31.27
CA SER A 304 -21.28 -12.37 -30.40
C SER A 304 -19.78 -12.51 -30.19
N THR A 305 -18.95 -12.32 -31.22
CA THR A 305 -17.49 -12.36 -31.04
C THR A 305 -16.97 -11.21 -30.18
N TYR A 306 -17.56 -10.02 -30.31
CA TYR A 306 -17.25 -8.86 -29.47
C TYR A 306 -17.63 -9.13 -28.00
N GLY A 307 -18.86 -9.62 -27.77
CA GLY A 307 -19.34 -9.98 -26.43
C GLY A 307 -18.58 -11.15 -25.80
N ALA A 308 -18.19 -12.15 -26.60
CA ALA A 308 -17.37 -13.27 -26.12
C ALA A 308 -15.99 -12.80 -25.64
N ALA A 309 -15.36 -11.84 -26.34
CA ALA A 309 -14.10 -11.25 -25.90
C ALA A 309 -14.25 -10.57 -24.53
N MET A 310 -15.33 -9.80 -24.32
CA MET A 310 -15.65 -9.18 -23.03
C MET A 310 -15.79 -10.21 -21.91
N ALA A 311 -16.58 -11.26 -22.15
CA ALA A 311 -16.81 -12.31 -21.17
C ALA A 311 -15.52 -13.05 -20.79
N VAL A 312 -14.64 -13.30 -21.77
CA VAL A 312 -13.33 -13.92 -21.53
C VAL A 312 -12.42 -13.00 -20.73
N VAL A 313 -12.34 -11.70 -21.04
CA VAL A 313 -11.47 -10.77 -20.31
C VAL A 313 -11.94 -10.59 -18.86
N TYR A 314 -13.23 -10.31 -18.62
CA TYR A 314 -13.75 -10.17 -17.25
C TYR A 314 -13.69 -11.47 -16.46
N GLY A 315 -13.97 -12.61 -17.10
CA GLY A 315 -13.86 -13.92 -16.49
C GLY A 315 -12.42 -14.27 -16.11
N ALA A 316 -11.47 -14.01 -17.01
CA ALA A 316 -10.05 -14.25 -16.76
C ALA A 316 -9.49 -13.33 -15.66
N LEU A 317 -9.83 -12.04 -15.70
CA LEU A 317 -9.44 -11.10 -14.63
C LEU A 317 -10.03 -11.52 -13.29
N GLY A 318 -11.30 -11.89 -13.23
CA GLY A 318 -11.92 -12.40 -12.01
C GLY A 318 -11.26 -13.68 -11.50
N LEU A 319 -10.94 -14.62 -12.39
CA LEU A 319 -10.27 -15.87 -12.04
C LEU A 319 -8.84 -15.64 -11.50
N ILE A 320 -8.08 -14.73 -12.12
CA ILE A 320 -6.77 -14.32 -11.61
C ILE A 320 -6.93 -13.79 -10.19
N VAL A 321 -7.86 -12.86 -9.96
CA VAL A 321 -8.06 -12.23 -8.64
C VAL A 321 -8.50 -13.23 -7.57
N ILE A 322 -9.40 -14.16 -7.89
CA ILE A 322 -9.84 -15.22 -6.95
C ILE A 322 -8.66 -16.11 -6.57
N LEU A 323 -7.80 -16.47 -7.53
CA LEU A 323 -6.65 -17.35 -7.30
C LEU A 323 -5.46 -16.63 -6.63
N THR A 324 -5.32 -15.32 -6.77
CA THR A 324 -4.26 -14.52 -6.13
C THR A 324 -4.66 -13.91 -4.78
N ALA A 325 -5.72 -14.42 -4.15
CA ALA A 325 -6.15 -14.17 -2.77
C ALA A 325 -5.86 -12.74 -2.22
N GLY A 326 -6.85 -11.84 -2.33
CA GLY A 326 -6.91 -10.60 -1.54
C GLY A 326 -6.13 -9.38 -2.03
N THR A 327 -5.17 -9.54 -2.96
CA THR A 327 -4.32 -8.44 -3.45
C THR A 327 -5.04 -7.33 -4.23
N PHE A 328 -6.25 -7.58 -4.75
CA PHE A 328 -6.97 -6.57 -5.52
C PHE A 328 -7.57 -5.46 -4.65
N GLY A 329 -7.98 -5.79 -3.42
CA GLY A 329 -8.51 -4.80 -2.47
C GLY A 329 -7.46 -3.78 -2.07
N THR A 330 -6.22 -4.22 -1.85
CA THR A 330 -5.08 -3.35 -1.50
C THR A 330 -4.66 -2.47 -2.68
N ILE A 331 -4.68 -3.00 -3.90
CA ILE A 331 -4.40 -2.22 -5.12
C ILE A 331 -5.46 -1.12 -5.33
N ASN A 332 -6.75 -1.45 -5.14
CA ASN A 332 -7.84 -0.49 -5.30
C ASN A 332 -7.79 0.63 -4.26
N ALA A 333 -7.35 0.32 -3.04
CA ALA A 333 -7.14 1.29 -1.96
C ALA A 333 -5.86 2.13 -2.13
N SER A 334 -5.02 1.86 -3.13
CA SER A 334 -3.81 2.65 -3.34
C SER A 334 -4.13 4.03 -3.93
N PRO A 335 -3.53 5.13 -3.43
CA PRO A 335 -3.78 6.46 -3.95
C PRO A 335 -3.33 6.58 -5.41
N TRP A 336 -2.21 5.95 -5.77
CA TRP A 336 -1.68 5.93 -7.14
C TRP A 336 -2.63 5.28 -8.15
N PHE A 337 -3.30 4.19 -7.78
CA PHE A 337 -4.30 3.55 -8.62
C PHE A 337 -5.51 4.46 -8.86
N ASN A 338 -6.02 5.11 -7.80
CA ASN A 338 -7.13 6.06 -7.92
C ASN A 338 -6.76 7.31 -8.75
N ILE A 339 -5.55 7.84 -8.61
CA ILE A 339 -5.02 8.92 -9.47
C ILE A 339 -4.97 8.48 -10.93
N SER A 340 -4.48 7.27 -11.19
CA SER A 340 -4.37 6.73 -12.54
C SER A 340 -5.74 6.62 -13.22
N ILE A 341 -6.77 6.15 -12.50
CA ILE A 341 -8.15 6.10 -13.00
C ILE A 341 -8.70 7.51 -13.24
N ALA A 342 -8.48 8.44 -12.31
CA ALA A 342 -8.92 9.83 -12.46
C ALA A 342 -8.34 10.48 -13.73
N LEU A 343 -7.05 10.28 -13.99
CA LEU A 343 -6.38 10.75 -15.21
C LEU A 343 -6.96 10.13 -16.48
N ILE A 344 -7.23 8.82 -16.48
CA ILE A 344 -7.89 8.14 -17.61
C ILE A 344 -9.27 8.74 -17.88
N PHE A 345 -10.06 9.03 -16.84
CA PHE A 345 -11.37 9.68 -17.00
C PHE A 345 -11.27 11.10 -17.52
N VAL A 346 -10.28 11.89 -17.10
CA VAL A 346 -10.02 13.21 -17.69
C VAL A 346 -9.75 13.09 -19.19
N VAL A 347 -8.89 12.15 -19.61
CA VAL A 347 -8.58 11.93 -21.03
C VAL A 347 -9.83 11.49 -21.81
N LEU A 348 -10.63 10.58 -21.25
CA LEU A 348 -11.86 10.11 -21.88
C LEU A 348 -12.92 11.22 -21.99
N ALA A 349 -13.05 12.07 -20.97
CA ALA A 349 -13.95 13.21 -21.02
C ALA A 349 -13.51 14.24 -22.07
N LEU A 350 -12.21 14.54 -22.18
CA LEU A 350 -11.66 15.41 -23.22
C LEU A 350 -11.88 14.83 -24.63
N ALA A 351 -11.85 13.51 -24.78
CA ALA A 351 -12.22 12.85 -26.03
C ALA A 351 -13.73 12.98 -26.33
N MET A 352 -14.60 12.96 -25.31
CA MET A 352 -16.04 13.18 -25.47
C MET A 352 -16.41 14.63 -25.84
N PHE A 353 -15.63 15.61 -25.39
CA PHE A 353 -15.77 17.00 -25.83
C PHE A 353 -15.20 17.26 -27.23
N ASP A 354 -14.74 16.22 -27.94
CA ASP A 354 -14.08 16.29 -29.25
C ASP A 354 -12.83 17.22 -29.24
N VAL A 355 -12.26 17.51 -28.07
CA VAL A 355 -11.01 18.28 -27.89
C VAL A 355 -9.81 17.44 -28.34
N ILE A 356 -9.86 16.14 -28.06
CA ILE A 356 -8.88 15.15 -28.48
C ILE A 356 -9.57 14.13 -29.40
N THR A 357 -9.22 14.13 -30.69
CA THR A 357 -9.70 13.12 -31.63
C THR A 357 -8.79 11.90 -31.62
N ILE A 358 -9.25 10.80 -31.02
CA ILE A 358 -8.52 9.52 -31.02
C ILE A 358 -8.86 8.77 -32.31
N ASP A 359 -8.04 8.94 -33.33
CA ASP A 359 -8.23 8.28 -34.61
C ASP A 359 -7.57 6.89 -34.65
N PHE A 360 -8.35 5.87 -34.27
CA PHE A 360 -7.93 4.47 -34.27
C PHE A 360 -7.71 3.88 -35.68
N SER A 361 -8.15 4.55 -36.75
CA SER A 361 -7.96 4.07 -38.13
C SER A 361 -6.48 4.02 -38.53
N SER A 362 -5.69 4.94 -37.99
CA SER A 362 -4.24 5.02 -38.22
C SER A 362 -3.45 3.92 -37.50
N LEU A 363 -3.98 3.42 -36.38
CA LEU A 363 -3.39 2.30 -35.64
C LEU A 363 -3.83 0.96 -36.26
N GLN A 364 -5.09 0.86 -36.67
CA GLN A 364 -5.64 -0.32 -37.35
C GLN A 364 -4.92 -0.62 -38.68
N SER A 365 -4.64 0.41 -39.50
CA SER A 365 -3.91 0.26 -40.76
C SER A 365 -2.42 -0.10 -40.58
N LYS A 366 -1.85 0.18 -39.40
CA LYS A 366 -0.42 0.00 -39.12
C LYS A 366 -0.11 -1.25 -38.31
N LEU A 367 -1.06 -1.71 -37.49
CA LEU A 367 -0.85 -2.83 -36.59
C LEU A 367 -1.47 -4.14 -37.06
N TRP A 368 -2.46 -4.23 -37.98
CA TRP A 368 -2.96 -5.55 -38.42
C TRP A 368 -3.95 -5.57 -39.62
N ILE A 369 -3.62 -6.37 -40.65
CA ILE A 369 -4.43 -6.98 -41.76
C ILE A 369 -4.96 -6.07 -42.89
N GLY A 370 -4.49 -6.35 -44.12
CA GLY A 370 -5.11 -5.95 -45.36
C GLY A 370 -6.35 -6.79 -45.72
N ASN A 371 -7.42 -6.11 -46.16
CA ASN A 371 -8.57 -6.54 -46.99
C ASN A 371 -9.14 -7.98 -46.96
N ASN A 372 -8.92 -8.79 -45.92
CA ASN A 372 -9.46 -10.15 -45.85
C ASN A 372 -10.82 -10.20 -45.11
N PRO A 373 -11.87 -10.85 -45.64
CA PRO A 373 -13.19 -10.96 -45.00
C PRO A 373 -13.18 -11.57 -43.58
N ASN A 374 -12.21 -12.43 -43.24
CA ASN A 374 -12.02 -13.00 -41.89
C ASN A 374 -11.33 -12.05 -40.90
N GLY A 375 -10.71 -10.96 -41.38
CA GLY A 375 -10.11 -9.95 -40.50
C GLY A 375 -11.14 -9.24 -39.61
N SER A 376 -12.39 -9.16 -40.06
CA SER A 376 -13.49 -8.50 -39.35
C SER A 376 -13.82 -9.10 -37.97
N PHE A 377 -13.73 -10.43 -37.83
CA PHE A 377 -13.97 -11.12 -36.56
C PHE A 377 -12.83 -10.92 -35.57
N LEU A 378 -11.59 -10.92 -36.06
CA LEU A 378 -10.42 -10.76 -35.21
C LEU A 378 -10.25 -9.31 -34.74
N THR A 379 -10.63 -8.34 -35.58
CA THR A 379 -10.76 -6.94 -35.16
C THR A 379 -11.89 -6.75 -34.14
N ALA A 380 -13.02 -7.46 -34.29
CA ALA A 380 -14.12 -7.38 -33.33
C ALA A 380 -13.72 -7.96 -31.96
N PHE A 381 -13.00 -9.09 -31.93
CA PHE A 381 -12.47 -9.68 -30.71
C PHE A 381 -11.43 -8.79 -30.02
N GLY A 382 -10.48 -8.24 -30.79
CA GLY A 382 -9.46 -7.33 -30.26
C GLY A 382 -10.05 -6.05 -29.68
N MET A 383 -11.00 -5.42 -30.38
CA MET A 383 -11.65 -4.21 -29.87
C MET A 383 -12.58 -4.49 -28.69
N GLY A 384 -13.22 -5.68 -28.64
CA GLY A 384 -13.94 -6.15 -27.45
C GLY A 384 -13.02 -6.28 -26.23
N SER A 385 -11.82 -6.81 -26.41
CA SER A 385 -10.85 -6.95 -25.30
C SER A 385 -10.38 -5.59 -24.76
N VAL A 386 -10.06 -4.65 -25.66
CA VAL A 386 -9.65 -3.29 -25.28
C VAL A 386 -10.79 -2.55 -24.56
N ALA A 387 -12.01 -2.66 -25.07
CA ALA A 387 -13.15 -2.02 -24.44
C ALA A 387 -13.47 -2.63 -23.07
N ALA A 388 -13.26 -3.94 -22.87
CA ALA A 388 -13.40 -4.60 -21.55
C ALA A 388 -12.42 -4.02 -20.53
N LEU A 389 -11.15 -3.89 -20.93
CA LEU A 389 -10.08 -3.35 -20.08
C LEU A 389 -10.34 -1.89 -19.70
N LEU A 390 -10.77 -1.07 -20.66
CA LEU A 390 -11.10 0.35 -20.41
C LEU A 390 -12.34 0.52 -19.52
N ALA A 391 -13.36 -0.33 -19.69
CA ALA A 391 -14.55 -0.29 -18.85
C ALA A 391 -14.32 -0.84 -17.44
N GLY A 392 -13.27 -1.64 -17.22
CA GLY A 392 -12.96 -2.26 -15.92
C GLY A 392 -12.91 -1.29 -14.74
N ALA A 393 -12.36 -0.08 -14.94
CA ALA A 393 -12.24 0.92 -13.88
C ALA A 393 -13.61 1.37 -13.31
N CYS A 394 -14.61 1.54 -14.17
CA CYS A 394 -15.94 2.07 -13.79
C CYS A 394 -16.90 0.98 -13.32
N VAL A 395 -16.55 -0.26 -13.63
CA VAL A 395 -17.33 -1.47 -13.36
C VAL A 395 -16.77 -2.19 -12.11
N ALA A 396 -15.64 -1.72 -11.60
CA ALA A 396 -14.91 -2.32 -10.48
C ALA A 396 -15.77 -2.58 -9.23
N PRO A 397 -16.63 -1.68 -8.72
CA PRO A 397 -17.37 -1.94 -7.47
C PRO A 397 -18.27 -3.18 -7.56
N VAL A 398 -18.97 -3.34 -8.68
CA VAL A 398 -19.87 -4.49 -8.90
C VAL A 398 -19.06 -5.76 -9.12
N VAL A 399 -17.95 -5.67 -9.87
CA VAL A 399 -17.06 -6.82 -10.10
C VAL A 399 -16.42 -7.30 -8.80
N ILE A 400 -15.97 -6.38 -7.94
CA ILE A 400 -15.37 -6.69 -6.62
C ILE A 400 -16.37 -7.45 -5.76
N GLN A 401 -17.63 -7.01 -5.69
CA GLN A 401 -18.64 -7.70 -4.88
C GLN A 401 -18.85 -9.15 -5.33
N VAL A 402 -18.92 -9.38 -6.65
CA VAL A 402 -19.07 -10.72 -7.23
C VAL A 402 -17.82 -11.57 -7.00
N ILE A 403 -16.62 -10.97 -7.10
CA ILE A 403 -15.36 -11.65 -6.84
C ILE A 403 -15.24 -12.05 -5.37
N LEU A 404 -15.50 -11.15 -4.41
CA LEU A 404 -15.41 -11.45 -2.99
C LEU A 404 -16.36 -12.57 -2.58
N PHE A 405 -17.61 -12.50 -3.04
CA PHE A 405 -18.59 -13.56 -2.84
C PHE A 405 -18.17 -14.89 -3.49
N SER A 406 -17.61 -14.83 -4.70
CA SER A 406 -17.08 -16.01 -5.39
C SER A 406 -15.88 -16.62 -4.66
N SER A 407 -14.97 -15.80 -4.11
CA SER A 407 -13.83 -16.25 -3.32
C SER A 407 -14.26 -16.96 -2.04
N ASP A 408 -15.28 -16.46 -1.34
CA ASP A 408 -15.82 -17.09 -0.13
C ASP A 408 -16.47 -18.46 -0.43
N LEU A 409 -17.26 -18.54 -1.50
CA LEU A 409 -17.83 -19.80 -1.98
C LEU A 409 -16.75 -20.78 -2.48
N TYR A 410 -15.65 -20.28 -3.04
CA TYR A 410 -14.51 -21.12 -3.43
C TYR A 410 -13.77 -21.65 -2.21
N ALA A 411 -13.58 -20.82 -1.17
CA ALA A 411 -12.95 -21.21 0.10
C ALA A 411 -13.75 -22.28 0.86
N SER A 412 -15.09 -22.28 0.74
CA SER A 412 -15.95 -23.35 1.26
C SER A 412 -15.94 -24.65 0.43
N GLY A 413 -15.06 -24.75 -0.58
CA GLY A 413 -14.82 -25.97 -1.38
C GLY A 413 -15.70 -26.08 -2.62
N MET A 414 -16.48 -25.05 -2.96
CA MET A 414 -17.40 -25.08 -4.09
C MET A 414 -16.76 -24.49 -5.35
N ASN A 415 -16.10 -25.35 -6.14
CA ASN A 415 -15.38 -24.97 -7.37
C ASN A 415 -16.26 -24.27 -8.44
N VAL A 416 -17.58 -24.39 -8.35
CA VAL A 416 -18.54 -23.71 -9.25
C VAL A 416 -18.45 -22.19 -9.11
N ALA A 417 -17.95 -21.68 -7.98
CA ALA A 417 -17.80 -20.25 -7.74
C ALA A 417 -16.90 -19.55 -8.77
N LEU A 418 -15.88 -20.24 -9.31
CA LEU A 418 -14.95 -19.71 -10.32
C LEU A 418 -15.64 -19.28 -11.63
N LEU A 419 -16.86 -19.77 -11.89
CA LEU A 419 -17.64 -19.40 -13.07
C LEU A 419 -18.42 -18.09 -12.89
N LEU A 420 -18.60 -17.60 -11.65
CA LEU A 420 -19.42 -16.43 -11.37
C LEU A 420 -18.92 -15.14 -12.07
N PRO A 421 -17.61 -14.85 -12.13
CA PRO A 421 -17.10 -13.71 -12.92
C PRO A 421 -17.38 -13.83 -14.42
N PHE A 422 -17.36 -15.07 -14.96
CA PHE A 422 -17.74 -15.31 -16.36
C PHE A 422 -19.22 -15.05 -16.58
N CYS A 423 -20.10 -15.46 -15.65
CA CYS A 423 -21.53 -15.16 -15.71
C CYS A 423 -21.81 -13.65 -15.72
N LEU A 424 -21.08 -12.88 -14.92
CA LEU A 424 -21.15 -11.42 -14.93
C LEU A 424 -20.75 -10.85 -16.31
N GLY A 425 -19.63 -11.32 -16.86
CA GLY A 425 -19.16 -10.94 -18.20
C GLY A 425 -20.15 -11.31 -19.31
N VAL A 426 -20.81 -12.47 -19.21
CA VAL A 426 -21.89 -12.88 -20.13
C VAL A 426 -23.10 -11.96 -20.03
N GLY A 427 -23.48 -11.54 -18.81
CA GLY A 427 -24.54 -10.55 -18.60
C GLY A 427 -24.24 -9.23 -19.32
N MET A 428 -22.99 -8.78 -19.26
CA MET A 428 -22.53 -7.57 -19.96
C MET A 428 -22.47 -7.76 -21.48
N ALA A 429 -22.17 -8.97 -21.96
CA ALA A 429 -22.07 -9.31 -23.37
C ALA A 429 -23.44 -9.38 -24.09
N LEU A 430 -24.52 -9.68 -23.37
CA LEU A 430 -25.83 -10.00 -23.92
C LEU A 430 -26.45 -8.96 -24.88
N PRO A 431 -26.29 -7.64 -24.67
CA PRO A 431 -26.86 -6.62 -25.57
C PRO A 431 -26.20 -6.54 -26.96
N TRP A 432 -24.91 -6.90 -27.07
CA TRP A 432 -24.13 -6.66 -28.30
C TRP A 432 -24.54 -7.56 -29.49
N PRO A 433 -24.81 -8.86 -29.32
CA PRO A 433 -25.39 -9.70 -30.37
C PRO A 433 -26.71 -9.14 -30.90
N ILE A 434 -27.58 -8.65 -29.99
CA ILE A 434 -28.90 -8.10 -30.33
C ILE A 434 -28.75 -6.78 -31.12
N ALA A 435 -27.83 -5.91 -30.68
CA ALA A 435 -27.50 -4.68 -31.40
C ALA A 435 -26.95 -4.99 -32.81
N GLY A 436 -26.11 -6.02 -32.94
CA GLY A 436 -25.55 -6.45 -34.22
C GLY A 436 -26.55 -7.08 -35.19
N ALA A 437 -27.63 -7.69 -34.68
CA ALA A 437 -28.72 -8.21 -35.50
C ALA A 437 -29.58 -7.11 -36.17
N GLY A 438 -29.37 -5.83 -35.80
CA GLY A 438 -30.04 -4.69 -36.41
C GLY A 438 -31.29 -4.20 -35.67
N LEU A 439 -31.51 -4.62 -34.42
CA LEU A 439 -32.60 -4.13 -33.56
C LEU A 439 -32.30 -2.79 -32.86
N SER A 440 -31.21 -2.12 -33.26
CA SER A 440 -30.70 -0.95 -32.55
C SER A 440 -31.64 0.26 -32.69
N PHE A 441 -32.42 0.54 -31.65
CA PHE A 441 -33.38 1.65 -31.49
C PHE A 441 -32.76 3.06 -31.46
N LEU A 442 -31.51 3.23 -31.93
CA LEU A 442 -30.77 4.47 -31.75
C LEU A 442 -31.14 5.52 -32.82
N PRO A 443 -31.42 6.78 -32.42
CA PRO A 443 -31.76 7.86 -33.33
C PRO A 443 -30.63 8.13 -34.32
N LYS A 444 -30.97 8.68 -35.49
CA LYS A 444 -29.96 9.09 -36.50
C LYS A 444 -28.99 10.12 -35.88
N PRO A 445 -27.68 10.02 -36.15
CA PRO A 445 -26.70 10.98 -35.62
C PRO A 445 -27.02 12.40 -36.10
N GLY A 446 -27.02 13.35 -35.16
CA GLY A 446 -27.37 14.77 -35.37
C GLY A 446 -27.03 15.63 -34.14
N MET A 447 -27.63 16.80 -34.00
CA MET A 447 -27.37 17.72 -32.86
C MET A 447 -27.65 17.07 -31.48
N TRP A 448 -28.62 16.16 -31.41
CA TRP A 448 -28.89 15.38 -30.20
C TRP A 448 -27.67 14.57 -29.73
N THR A 449 -26.91 13.97 -30.66
CA THR A 449 -25.70 13.20 -30.33
C THR A 449 -24.62 14.08 -29.70
N VAL A 450 -24.55 15.36 -30.09
CA VAL A 450 -23.60 16.33 -29.51
C VAL A 450 -23.97 16.65 -28.07
N HIS A 451 -25.26 16.92 -27.78
CA HIS A 451 -25.72 17.16 -26.41
C HIS A 451 -25.54 15.95 -25.51
N VAL A 452 -25.79 14.74 -26.03
CA VAL A 452 -25.56 13.49 -25.30
C VAL A 452 -24.07 13.33 -24.95
N LYS A 453 -23.16 13.55 -25.91
CA LYS A 453 -21.71 13.54 -25.66
C LYS A 453 -21.30 14.53 -24.56
N GLN A 454 -21.81 15.76 -24.61
CA GLN A 454 -21.50 16.79 -23.63
C GLN A 454 -22.02 16.42 -22.23
N ALA A 455 -23.25 15.90 -22.13
CA ALA A 455 -23.82 15.47 -20.85
C ALA A 455 -23.01 14.33 -20.21
N PHE A 456 -22.64 13.30 -20.99
CA PHE A 456 -21.79 12.21 -20.49
C PHE A 456 -20.36 12.67 -20.20
N GLY A 457 -19.79 13.59 -20.99
CA GLY A 457 -18.47 14.18 -20.72
C GLY A 457 -18.42 14.90 -19.37
N ILE A 458 -19.45 15.67 -19.02
CA ILE A 458 -19.57 16.33 -17.71
C ILE A 458 -19.67 15.29 -16.59
N PHE A 459 -20.48 14.24 -16.77
CA PHE A 459 -20.61 13.17 -15.78
C PHE A 459 -19.30 12.40 -15.54
N ILE A 460 -18.56 12.11 -16.61
CA ILE A 460 -17.24 11.47 -16.52
C ILE A 460 -16.25 12.40 -15.80
N LEU A 461 -16.26 13.72 -16.07
CA LEU A 461 -15.44 14.67 -15.31
C LEU A 461 -15.80 14.73 -13.83
N ALA A 462 -17.10 14.70 -13.48
CA ALA A 462 -17.53 14.65 -12.08
C ALA A 462 -17.02 13.37 -11.39
N THR A 463 -17.06 12.23 -12.09
CA THR A 463 -16.51 10.96 -11.60
C THR A 463 -14.98 11.03 -11.47
N ALA A 464 -14.28 11.66 -12.42
CA ALA A 464 -12.84 11.89 -12.34
C ALA A 464 -12.46 12.75 -11.13
N ALA A 465 -13.22 13.82 -10.87
CA ALA A 465 -13.05 14.65 -9.69
C ALA A 465 -13.31 13.85 -8.40
N TYR A 466 -14.32 12.98 -8.37
CA TYR A 466 -14.58 12.10 -7.24
C TYR A 466 -13.41 11.14 -6.97
N TYR A 467 -12.91 10.43 -7.98
CA TYR A 467 -11.75 9.54 -7.81
C TYR A 467 -10.46 10.33 -7.45
N GLY A 468 -10.31 11.55 -7.97
CA GLY A 468 -9.24 12.46 -7.57
C GLY A 468 -9.37 12.89 -6.10
N TYR A 469 -10.59 13.16 -5.63
CA TYR A 469 -10.87 13.46 -4.23
C TYR A 469 -10.62 12.25 -3.32
N VAL A 470 -11.05 11.04 -3.72
CA VAL A 470 -10.76 9.80 -2.99
C VAL A 470 -9.25 9.57 -2.91
N ALA A 471 -8.54 9.74 -4.03
CA ALA A 471 -7.08 9.64 -4.04
C ALA A 471 -6.42 10.68 -3.12
N TYR A 472 -6.90 11.91 -3.14
CA TYR A 472 -6.43 12.99 -2.27
C TYR A 472 -6.70 12.64 -0.79
N GLY A 473 -7.90 12.14 -0.45
CA GLY A 473 -8.24 11.71 0.90
C GLY A 473 -7.38 10.53 1.37
N ILE A 474 -7.09 9.56 0.51
CA ILE A 474 -6.15 8.46 0.83
C ILE A 474 -4.73 9.00 1.06
N PHE A 475 -4.30 10.00 0.29
CA PHE A 475 -2.99 10.63 0.42
C PHE A 475 -2.89 11.49 1.70
N GLU A 476 -3.92 12.28 1.99
CA GLU A 476 -4.08 13.05 3.23
C GLU A 476 -4.21 12.15 4.46
N ASN A 477 -4.77 10.94 4.30
CA ASN A 477 -4.88 9.95 5.36
C ASN A 477 -3.59 9.16 5.61
N ARG A 478 -2.59 9.25 4.73
CA ARG A 478 -1.22 8.78 4.99
C ARG A 478 -0.39 9.76 5.83
N LEU A 479 -0.83 11.01 5.95
CA LEU A 479 -0.15 12.05 6.69
C LEU A 479 -0.83 12.19 8.06
N VAL A 480 -0.43 11.35 9.02
CA VAL A 480 -0.79 11.51 10.43
C VAL A 480 0.48 11.72 11.25
N ASP A 481 0.43 12.64 12.21
CA ASP A 481 1.52 12.81 13.17
C ASP A 481 1.51 11.61 14.12
N ALA A 482 2.57 10.81 14.08
CA ALA A 482 2.76 9.65 14.94
C ALA A 482 2.54 9.98 16.43
N ARG A 483 2.93 11.19 16.88
CA ARG A 483 2.76 11.62 18.26
C ARG A 483 1.29 11.80 18.66
N GLN A 484 0.43 12.17 17.72
CA GLN A 484 -1.01 12.28 17.99
C GLN A 484 -1.63 10.89 18.16
N VAL A 485 -1.21 9.92 17.35
CA VAL A 485 -1.66 8.53 17.49
C VAL A 485 -1.16 7.95 18.82
N THR A 486 0.14 8.05 19.12
CA THR A 486 0.69 7.55 20.37
C THR A 486 0.04 8.20 21.59
N SER A 487 -0.16 9.53 21.59
CA SER A 487 -0.81 10.21 22.73
C SER A 487 -2.27 9.80 22.90
N SER A 488 -3.00 9.54 21.80
CA SER A 488 -4.37 9.00 21.89
C SER A 488 -4.42 7.58 22.46
N VAL A 489 -3.40 6.75 22.17
CA VAL A 489 -3.29 5.41 22.74
C VAL A 489 -2.87 5.47 24.21
N GLU A 490 -1.93 6.33 24.59
CA GLU A 490 -1.55 6.57 25.98
C GLU A 490 -2.74 7.01 26.83
N GLU A 491 -3.62 7.87 26.28
CA GLU A 491 -4.90 8.24 26.92
C GLU A 491 -5.77 7.00 27.17
N LYS A 492 -5.90 6.10 26.18
CA LYS A 492 -6.64 4.83 26.32
C LYS A 492 -6.00 3.88 27.33
N LEU A 493 -4.67 3.78 27.36
CA LEU A 493 -3.97 2.99 28.38
C LEU A 493 -4.22 3.56 29.78
N GLY A 494 -4.28 4.89 29.92
CA GLY A 494 -4.69 5.58 31.15
C GLY A 494 -6.15 5.31 31.57
N GLU A 495 -7.05 5.06 30.61
CA GLU A 495 -8.45 4.64 30.82
C GLU A 495 -8.59 3.14 31.19
N GLY A 496 -7.48 2.40 31.36
CA GLY A 496 -7.48 1.00 31.77
C GLY A 496 -7.41 -0.02 30.63
N TRP A 497 -7.01 0.40 29.43
CA TRP A 497 -6.66 -0.54 28.36
C TRP A 497 -5.29 -1.16 28.59
N TYR A 498 -5.11 -2.42 28.16
CA TYR A 498 -3.84 -3.11 28.23
C TYR A 498 -3.02 -2.83 26.96
N GLY A 499 -1.76 -2.42 27.13
CA GLY A 499 -0.79 -2.25 26.02
C GLY A 499 0.00 -3.50 25.67
N SER A 500 -0.17 -4.57 26.45
CA SER A 500 0.40 -5.90 26.20
C SER A 500 -0.73 -6.88 25.98
N MET A 501 -0.67 -7.62 24.87
CA MET A 501 -1.65 -8.67 24.56
C MET A 501 -1.62 -9.75 25.64
N GLN A 502 -0.44 -10.19 26.05
CA GLN A 502 -0.29 -11.21 27.08
C GLN A 502 -1.01 -10.80 28.39
N ALA A 503 -0.71 -9.61 28.90
CA ALA A 503 -1.31 -9.12 30.15
C ALA A 503 -2.85 -9.02 30.05
N GLY A 504 -3.37 -8.57 28.90
CA GLY A 504 -4.80 -8.49 28.65
C GLY A 504 -5.46 -9.86 28.53
N LEU A 505 -4.85 -10.82 27.83
CA LEU A 505 -5.39 -12.18 27.70
C LEU A 505 -5.39 -12.92 29.06
N GLU A 506 -4.33 -12.76 29.85
CA GLU A 506 -4.28 -13.32 31.22
C GLU A 506 -5.38 -12.74 32.11
N ALA A 507 -5.59 -11.42 32.07
CA ALA A 507 -6.66 -10.76 32.82
C ALA A 507 -8.05 -11.24 32.36
N ALA A 508 -8.26 -11.39 31.05
CA ALA A 508 -9.51 -11.89 30.49
C ALA A 508 -9.81 -13.33 30.91
N HIS A 509 -8.78 -14.18 30.96
CA HIS A 509 -8.91 -15.56 31.44
C HIS A 509 -9.20 -15.62 32.95
N ALA A 510 -8.59 -14.73 33.75
CA ALA A 510 -8.82 -14.67 35.19
C ALA A 510 -10.22 -14.14 35.55
N GLU A 511 -10.69 -13.12 34.81
CA GLU A 511 -11.99 -12.48 35.04
C GLU A 511 -13.15 -13.12 34.26
N ASN A 512 -12.85 -14.03 33.34
CA ASN A 512 -13.78 -14.70 32.44
C ASN A 512 -14.64 -13.71 31.63
N LYS A 513 -13.99 -12.68 31.08
CA LYS A 513 -14.60 -11.60 30.29
C LYS A 513 -14.27 -11.73 28.80
N PHE A 514 -15.09 -11.12 27.95
CA PHE A 514 -14.78 -10.93 26.54
C PHE A 514 -13.55 -10.04 26.36
N VAL A 515 -12.83 -10.22 25.26
CA VAL A 515 -11.67 -9.40 24.90
C VAL A 515 -11.98 -8.61 23.65
N LEU A 516 -11.78 -7.29 23.69
CA LEU A 516 -11.68 -6.47 22.50
C LEU A 516 -10.21 -6.18 22.23
N VAL A 517 -9.72 -6.64 21.08
CA VAL A 517 -8.38 -6.32 20.58
C VAL A 517 -8.50 -5.22 19.53
N ASP A 518 -7.80 -4.11 19.73
CA ASP A 518 -7.60 -3.06 18.75
C ASP A 518 -6.14 -3.08 18.26
N LEU A 519 -5.95 -3.49 17.01
CA LEU A 519 -4.66 -3.46 16.34
C LEU A 519 -4.44 -2.07 15.74
N TRP A 520 -3.36 -1.41 16.17
CA TRP A 520 -3.04 -0.03 15.79
C TRP A 520 -1.55 0.13 15.44
N ALA A 521 -1.20 1.27 14.82
CA ALA A 521 0.19 1.65 14.55
C ALA A 521 0.34 3.17 14.55
N THR A 522 1.54 3.71 14.76
CA THR A 522 1.72 5.17 14.83
C THR A 522 1.41 5.89 13.52
N TRP A 523 1.51 5.19 12.39
CA TRP A 523 1.16 5.70 11.06
C TRP A 523 -0.34 5.58 10.73
N CYS A 524 -1.17 5.11 11.67
CA CYS A 524 -2.58 4.81 11.44
C CYS A 524 -3.50 5.99 11.81
N LYS A 525 -3.84 6.84 10.83
CA LYS A 525 -4.78 7.96 11.05
C LYS A 525 -6.18 7.52 11.49
N ASN A 526 -6.68 6.42 10.94
CA ASN A 526 -8.00 5.91 11.31
C ASN A 526 -8.03 5.38 12.75
N CYS A 527 -6.90 4.91 13.28
CA CYS A 527 -6.78 4.51 14.69
C CYS A 527 -6.96 5.73 15.59
N LEU A 528 -6.28 6.84 15.27
CA LEU A 528 -6.46 8.13 15.97
C LEU A 528 -7.90 8.63 15.89
N THR A 529 -8.52 8.60 14.71
CA THR A 529 -9.92 9.04 14.55
C THR A 529 -10.84 8.19 15.41
N MET A 530 -10.71 6.86 15.37
CA MET A 530 -11.50 5.94 16.20
C MET A 530 -11.32 6.22 17.70
N ASP A 531 -10.08 6.49 18.15
CA ASP A 531 -9.78 6.84 19.54
C ASP A 531 -10.37 8.16 19.99
N GLN A 532 -10.51 9.13 19.08
CA GLN A 532 -11.05 10.45 19.37
C GLN A 532 -12.57 10.53 19.20
N THR A 533 -13.19 9.62 18.43
CA THR A 533 -14.63 9.62 18.16
C THR A 533 -15.32 8.40 18.78
N THR A 534 -15.27 7.26 18.10
CA THR A 534 -16.08 6.08 18.38
C THR A 534 -15.78 5.48 19.74
N LEU A 535 -14.51 5.39 20.11
CA LEU A 535 -14.08 4.83 21.40
C LEU A 535 -14.18 5.83 22.56
N LYS A 536 -14.59 7.07 22.32
CA LYS A 536 -14.96 8.08 23.34
C LYS A 536 -16.46 8.26 23.49
N ASP A 537 -17.25 7.62 22.65
CA ASP A 537 -18.70 7.69 22.72
C ASP A 537 -19.21 7.05 24.03
N PRO A 538 -20.12 7.71 24.78
CA PRO A 538 -20.64 7.19 26.04
C PRO A 538 -21.36 5.84 25.90
N ASP A 539 -22.04 5.60 24.78
CA ASP A 539 -22.77 4.35 24.57
C ASP A 539 -21.80 3.19 24.27
N VAL A 540 -20.74 3.47 23.51
CA VAL A 540 -19.67 2.51 23.23
C VAL A 540 -18.87 2.19 24.48
N THR A 541 -18.49 3.20 25.26
CA THR A 541 -17.71 3.00 26.50
C THR A 541 -18.48 2.20 27.54
N ALA A 542 -19.79 2.43 27.70
CA ALA A 542 -20.64 1.66 28.59
C ALA A 542 -20.72 0.17 28.20
N GLU A 543 -20.80 -0.13 26.90
CA GLU A 543 -20.80 -1.52 26.41
C GLU A 543 -19.44 -2.19 26.64
N LEU A 544 -18.35 -1.45 26.39
CA LEU A 544 -16.98 -1.94 26.53
C LEU A 544 -16.50 -2.09 27.99
N ASP A 545 -17.27 -1.68 29.00
CA ASP A 545 -16.95 -1.93 30.41
C ASP A 545 -17.00 -3.43 30.78
N ALA A 546 -17.76 -4.22 30.03
CA ALA A 546 -17.81 -5.68 30.17
C ALA A 546 -16.60 -6.40 29.54
N TYR A 547 -15.74 -5.67 28.83
CA TYR A 547 -14.63 -6.23 28.06
C TYR A 547 -13.28 -5.94 28.70
N VAL A 548 -12.36 -6.88 28.53
CA VAL A 548 -10.93 -6.60 28.62
C VAL A 548 -10.48 -6.00 27.30
N LYS A 549 -9.93 -4.79 27.35
CA LYS A 549 -9.63 -3.98 26.17
C LYS A 549 -8.12 -3.95 25.96
N ILE A 550 -7.67 -4.37 24.79
CA ILE A 550 -6.25 -4.51 24.46
C ILE A 550 -5.91 -3.63 23.26
N LYS A 551 -4.89 -2.78 23.41
CA LYS A 551 -4.24 -2.04 22.32
C LYS A 551 -3.00 -2.82 21.89
N PHE A 552 -3.08 -3.51 20.76
CA PHE A 552 -1.96 -4.24 20.20
C PHE A 552 -1.26 -3.40 19.12
N GLN A 553 0.02 -3.09 19.32
CA GLN A 553 0.78 -2.30 18.37
C GLN A 553 1.34 -3.19 17.24
N ALA A 554 0.83 -3.00 16.04
CA ALA A 554 1.28 -3.65 14.80
C ALA A 554 2.06 -2.65 13.94
N GLU A 555 3.15 -2.10 14.49
CA GLU A 555 3.93 -1.03 13.85
C GLU A 555 4.49 -1.45 12.48
N ASP A 556 5.05 -2.66 12.41
CA ASP A 556 5.40 -3.34 11.17
C ASP A 556 4.59 -4.65 11.03
N PRO A 557 3.49 -4.63 10.25
CA PRO A 557 2.65 -5.80 9.96
C PRO A 557 3.37 -7.02 9.37
N SER A 558 4.60 -6.85 8.87
CA SER A 558 5.38 -7.92 8.26
C SER A 558 6.37 -8.57 9.22
N SER A 559 6.57 -7.97 10.39
CA SER A 559 7.46 -8.43 11.47
C SER A 559 6.71 -9.27 12.50
N SER A 560 7.41 -10.17 13.18
CA SER A 560 6.85 -10.93 14.31
C SER A 560 6.90 -10.08 15.60
N PRO A 561 5.87 -10.12 16.49
CA PRO A 561 4.69 -10.98 16.47
C PRO A 561 3.49 -10.44 15.66
N ALA A 562 3.57 -9.22 15.11
CA ALA A 562 2.45 -8.55 14.45
C ALA A 562 1.90 -9.34 13.26
N LYS A 563 2.79 -9.91 12.44
CA LYS A 563 2.43 -10.74 11.29
C LYS A 563 1.60 -11.96 11.69
N GLU A 564 2.06 -12.73 12.67
CA GLU A 564 1.36 -13.95 13.11
C GLU A 564 -0.01 -13.62 13.73
N VAL A 565 -0.08 -12.54 14.52
CA VAL A 565 -1.32 -12.06 15.13
C VAL A 565 -2.31 -11.59 14.05
N MET A 566 -1.85 -10.80 13.07
CA MET A 566 -2.68 -10.33 11.97
C MET A 566 -3.17 -11.47 11.07
N ASP A 567 -2.31 -12.44 10.75
CA ASP A 567 -2.67 -13.64 9.99
C ASP A 567 -3.74 -14.47 10.73
N ARG A 568 -3.58 -14.65 12.05
CA ARG A 568 -4.55 -15.35 12.91
C ARG A 568 -5.92 -14.67 12.90
N PHE A 569 -5.94 -13.35 13.00
CA PHE A 569 -7.17 -12.57 12.99
C PHE A 569 -7.74 -12.32 11.59
N LYS A 570 -7.05 -12.78 10.52
CA LYS A 570 -7.38 -12.49 9.12
C LYS A 570 -7.46 -10.97 8.84
N SER A 571 -6.60 -10.21 9.51
CA SER A 571 -6.50 -8.75 9.32
C SER A 571 -5.79 -8.44 8.00
N ILE A 572 -6.32 -7.48 7.25
CA ILE A 572 -5.75 -7.01 5.97
C ILE A 572 -5.12 -5.61 6.13
N GLY A 573 -5.31 -4.95 7.27
CA GLY A 573 -4.83 -3.59 7.54
C GLY A 573 -5.31 -3.03 8.87
N LEU A 574 -4.94 -1.78 9.17
CA LEU A 574 -5.22 -1.13 10.46
C LEU A 574 -6.20 0.06 10.31
N PRO A 575 -7.02 0.37 11.33
CA PRO A 575 -7.23 -0.42 12.55
C PRO A 575 -7.94 -1.75 12.25
N THR A 576 -7.70 -2.76 13.08
CA THR A 576 -8.51 -3.99 13.10
C THR A 576 -9.02 -4.23 14.51
N TYR A 577 -10.32 -4.50 14.61
CA TYR A 577 -11.01 -4.82 15.85
C TYR A 577 -11.41 -6.29 15.86
N VAL A 578 -11.05 -6.99 16.93
CA VAL A 578 -11.34 -8.42 17.10
C VAL A 578 -12.00 -8.64 18.44
N ILE A 579 -13.08 -9.41 18.46
CA ILE A 579 -13.74 -9.84 19.69
C ILE A 579 -13.38 -11.30 19.97
N LEU A 580 -12.82 -11.57 21.14
CA LEU A 580 -12.44 -12.90 21.60
C LEU A 580 -13.24 -13.31 22.83
N ARG A 581 -13.44 -14.62 22.99
CA ARG A 581 -14.02 -15.24 24.19
C ARG A 581 -13.04 -16.29 24.75
N PRO A 582 -12.77 -16.31 26.06
CA PRO A 582 -11.98 -17.38 26.69
C PRO A 582 -12.64 -18.75 26.48
N THR A 583 -11.86 -19.73 26.04
CA THR A 583 -12.28 -21.12 25.80
C THR A 583 -12.06 -21.90 27.09
N ASN A 584 -12.99 -21.82 28.05
CA ASN A 584 -12.84 -22.60 29.27
C ASN A 584 -13.16 -24.10 29.01
N PRO A 585 -12.32 -25.06 29.45
CA PRO A 585 -12.67 -26.49 29.44
C PRO A 585 -13.85 -26.86 30.34
N ASP A 586 -14.28 -26.00 31.27
CA ASP A 586 -15.42 -26.28 32.14
C ASP A 586 -16.31 -25.05 32.37
N GLY A 587 -17.40 -24.96 31.59
CA GLY A 587 -18.65 -24.33 32.03
C GLY A 587 -18.89 -22.86 31.66
N ILE A 588 -19.25 -22.60 30.39
CA ILE A 588 -20.34 -21.66 30.11
C ILE A 588 -21.55 -22.51 29.77
N ALA A 589 -22.33 -22.82 30.80
CA ALA A 589 -23.73 -23.13 30.59
C ALA A 589 -24.36 -21.92 29.91
N ALA A 590 -24.99 -22.15 28.76
CA ALA A 590 -25.97 -21.26 28.19
C ALA A 590 -27.01 -20.87 29.27
N SER A 591 -26.89 -19.68 29.83
CA SER A 591 -27.93 -18.94 30.53
C SER A 591 -27.46 -17.48 30.57
N ALA A 592 -28.14 -16.47 30.06
CA ALA A 592 -29.56 -16.25 29.87
C ALA A 592 -29.75 -15.40 28.60
N THR A 593 -30.75 -15.68 27.77
CA THR A 593 -32.04 -15.01 27.90
C THR A 593 -33.21 -15.91 27.51
N GLN A 594 -34.22 -15.90 28.39
CA GLN A 594 -35.62 -16.18 28.06
C GLN A 594 -36.21 -15.04 27.24
#